data_AF-A0A515CWV0-F1
#
_entry.id   AF-A0A515CWV0-F1
#
_cell.length_a   1.000
_cell.length_b   1.000
_cell.length_c   1.000
_cell.angle_alpha   90.00
_cell.angle_beta   90.00
_cell.angle_gamma   90.00
#
_symmetry.space_group_name_H-M   'P 1'
#
loop_
_entity.id
_entity.type
_entity.pdbx_description
1 polymer ?
#
loop_
_entity_poly.entity_id
_entity_poly.type
_entity_poly.pdbx_seq_one_letter_code
_entity_poly.pdbx_strand_id
1 'polypeptide(L)'
;MLVYHPAYDAYHCLFRMMAIMERVGEVEIDKLKMLDFYILFPSLLSRVRMPRQFSKIKKNAEHAHNEYHDPLNPGMTFKEMRHIQDAAIKCMLATGYISQENFNNGYVVRTDKKLPEKLSLDMREFLEQKEPFSSFIIQKLAHFHLTGPDGLKSRTQLMEHRYDIT
;
A
#
# COMPACT_ATOMS: atom_id res chain seq x y z
N MET A 1 28.91 -2.86 -0.17
CA MET A 1 28.17 -1.58 -0.27
C MET A 1 26.74 -1.87 0.18
N LEU A 2 26.27 -1.26 1.28
CA LEU A 2 24.84 -1.34 1.62
C LEU A 2 24.10 -0.52 0.56
N VAL A 3 23.52 -1.19 -0.42
CA VAL A 3 22.61 -0.56 -1.37
C VAL A 3 21.33 -0.26 -0.60
N TYR A 4 21.11 1.00 -0.24
CA TYR A 4 19.89 1.44 0.41
C TYR A 4 18.71 1.32 -0.55
N HIS A 5 17.59 0.77 -0.09
CA HIS A 5 16.32 0.82 -0.81
C HIS A 5 15.16 0.93 0.19
N PRO A 6 14.22 1.88 0.01
CA PRO A 6 13.07 2.08 0.91
C PRO A 6 12.08 0.90 1.02
N ALA A 7 12.24 -0.15 0.20
CA ALA A 7 11.49 -1.40 0.34
C ALA A 7 11.96 -2.20 1.56
N TYR A 8 13.22 -2.01 1.96
CA TYR A 8 13.88 -2.73 3.04
C TYR A 8 14.13 -1.86 4.29
N ASP A 9 13.44 -0.72 4.38
CA ASP A 9 13.55 0.23 5.48
C ASP A 9 12.24 0.29 6.28
N ALA A 10 12.32 -0.06 7.57
CA ALA A 10 11.15 -0.13 8.44
C ALA A 10 10.54 1.24 8.77
N TYR A 11 11.35 2.29 8.88
CA TYR A 11 10.85 3.63 9.19
C TYR A 11 10.14 4.25 7.99
N HIS A 12 10.67 4.08 6.77
CA HIS A 12 10.01 4.48 5.54
C HIS A 12 8.72 3.69 5.32
N CYS A 13 8.73 2.37 5.57
CA CYS A 13 7.52 1.56 5.50
C CYS A 13 6.45 2.06 6.48
N LEU A 14 6.81 2.28 7.75
CA LEU A 14 5.91 2.82 8.77
C LEU A 14 5.34 4.17 8.34
N PHE A 15 6.18 5.08 7.85
CA PHE A 15 5.76 6.40 7.36
C PHE A 15 4.76 6.29 6.20
N ARG A 16 5.05 5.48 5.17
CA ARG A 16 4.14 5.28 4.03
C ARG A 16 2.80 4.67 4.45
N MET A 17 2.82 3.64 5.29
CA MET A 17 1.60 2.98 5.77
C MET A 17 0.76 3.91 6.63
N MET A 18 1.37 4.72 7.50
CA MET A 18 0.66 5.76 8.26
C MET A 18 0.06 6.81 7.32
N ALA A 19 0.82 7.30 6.33
CA ALA A 19 0.31 8.28 5.37
C ALA A 19 -0.91 7.77 4.60
N ILE A 20 -0.91 6.49 4.20
CA ILE A 20 -2.08 5.84 3.57
C ILE A 20 -3.24 5.78 4.56
N MET A 21 -3.00 5.27 5.78
CA MET A 21 -4.05 5.08 6.80
C MET A 21 -4.67 6.40 7.30
N GLU A 22 -3.97 7.53 7.20
CA GLU A 22 -4.56 8.85 7.48
C GLU A 22 -5.64 9.26 6.48
N ARG A 23 -5.64 8.64 5.29
CA ARG A 23 -6.53 9.01 4.18
C ARG A 23 -7.52 7.92 3.81
N VAL A 24 -7.30 6.70 4.30
CA VAL A 24 -8.20 5.57 4.10
C VAL A 24 -8.87 5.25 5.44
N GLY A 25 -10.15 4.88 5.40
CA GLY A 25 -10.88 4.41 6.58
C GLY A 25 -10.44 3.00 6.98
N GLU A 26 -11.41 2.10 7.06
CA GLU A 26 -11.15 0.69 7.34
C GLU A 26 -10.59 -0.04 6.11
N VAL A 27 -9.52 -0.81 6.30
CA VAL A 27 -8.92 -1.65 5.25
C VAL A 27 -8.48 -3.00 5.81
N GLU A 28 -8.56 -4.03 4.99
CA GLU A 28 -7.97 -5.34 5.30
C GLU A 28 -6.43 -5.23 5.39
N ILE A 29 -5.79 -5.97 6.29
CA ILE A 29 -4.32 -5.96 6.48
C ILE A 29 -3.57 -6.22 5.17
N ASP A 30 -3.97 -7.25 4.43
CA ASP A 30 -3.37 -7.60 3.15
C ASP A 30 -3.54 -6.48 2.12
N LYS A 31 -4.69 -5.80 2.14
CA LYS A 31 -4.95 -4.68 1.25
C LYS A 31 -4.00 -3.53 1.55
N LEU A 32 -3.83 -3.14 2.82
CA LEU A 32 -2.88 -2.09 3.20
C LEU A 32 -1.46 -2.37 2.71
N LYS A 33 -0.99 -3.61 2.84
CA LYS A 33 0.31 -4.05 2.33
C LYS A 33 0.43 -3.84 0.82
N MET A 34 -0.62 -4.19 0.08
CA MET A 34 -0.66 -3.97 -1.38
C MET A 34 -0.67 -2.49 -1.73
N LEU A 35 -1.40 -1.64 -0.98
CA LEU A 35 -1.40 -0.19 -1.19
C LEU A 35 -0.01 0.40 -0.93
N ASP A 36 0.66 0.02 0.16
CA ASP A 36 2.04 0.43 0.45
C ASP A 36 3.00 0.06 -0.69
N PHE A 37 2.89 -1.17 -1.19
CA PHE A 37 3.70 -1.64 -2.32
C PHE A 37 3.52 -0.75 -3.57
N TYR A 38 2.29 -0.39 -3.92
CA TYR A 38 2.04 0.46 -5.09
C TYR A 38 2.36 1.94 -4.87
N ILE A 39 2.34 2.45 -3.64
CA ILE A 39 2.85 3.79 -3.31
C ILE A 39 4.36 3.85 -3.52
N LEU A 40 5.06 2.76 -3.18
CA LEU A 40 6.50 2.65 -3.38
C LEU A 40 6.87 2.43 -4.85
N PHE A 41 6.11 1.59 -5.56
CA PHE A 41 6.37 1.19 -6.95
C PHE A 41 5.20 1.56 -7.88
N PRO A 42 4.94 2.86 -8.11
CA PRO A 42 3.77 3.31 -8.86
C PRO A 42 3.76 2.81 -10.31
N SER A 43 4.91 2.59 -10.92
CA SER A 43 5.01 2.10 -12.30
C SER A 43 4.36 0.72 -12.47
N LEU A 44 4.37 -0.11 -11.42
CA LEU A 44 3.79 -1.44 -11.43
C LEU A 44 2.26 -1.42 -11.52
N LEU A 45 1.61 -0.27 -11.30
CA LEU A 45 0.18 -0.10 -11.61
C LEU A 45 -0.12 -0.33 -13.09
N SER A 46 0.85 -0.12 -13.99
CA SER A 46 0.72 -0.44 -15.42
C SER A 46 0.44 -1.92 -15.67
N ARG A 47 0.92 -2.81 -14.79
CA ARG A 47 0.76 -4.26 -14.91
C ARG A 47 -0.53 -4.79 -14.32
N VAL A 48 -1.23 -3.99 -13.51
CA VAL A 48 -2.49 -4.41 -12.87
C VAL A 48 -3.59 -4.55 -13.93
N ARG A 49 -4.42 -5.60 -13.79
CA ARG A 49 -5.63 -5.76 -14.60
C ARG A 49 -6.69 -4.73 -14.18
N MET A 50 -6.64 -3.55 -14.76
CA MET A 50 -7.51 -2.41 -14.42
C MET A 50 -8.86 -2.45 -15.16
N PRO A 51 -9.96 -2.04 -14.49
CA PRO A 51 -11.21 -1.67 -15.18
C PRO A 51 -10.98 -0.58 -16.25
N ARG A 52 -11.79 -0.59 -17.32
CA ARG A 52 -11.61 0.31 -18.48
C ARG A 52 -11.58 1.81 -18.10
N GLN A 53 -12.39 2.21 -17.13
CA GLN A 53 -12.44 3.60 -16.63
C GLN A 53 -11.12 4.09 -16.01
N PHE A 54 -10.22 3.17 -15.66
CA PHE A 54 -8.89 3.47 -15.09
C PHE A 54 -7.75 3.20 -16.09
N SER A 55 -8.05 3.12 -17.38
CA SER A 55 -7.04 2.97 -18.44
C SER A 55 -6.02 4.12 -18.47
N LYS A 56 -6.46 5.35 -18.20
CA LYS A 56 -5.57 6.53 -18.17
C LYS A 56 -4.48 6.42 -17.09
N ILE A 57 -4.85 6.03 -15.86
CA ILE A 57 -3.86 5.90 -14.78
C ILE A 57 -2.89 4.75 -15.07
N LYS A 58 -3.38 3.65 -15.64
CA LYS A 58 -2.54 2.52 -16.06
C LYS A 58 -1.48 2.95 -17.08
N LYS A 59 -1.88 3.75 -18.09
CA LYS A 59 -0.96 4.29 -19.10
C LYS A 59 0.05 5.29 -18.52
N ASN A 60 -0.41 6.15 -17.61
CA ASN A 60 0.49 7.09 -16.94
C ASN A 60 1.55 6.36 -16.11
N ALA A 61 1.19 5.24 -15.48
CA ALA A 61 2.12 4.44 -14.68
C ALA A 61 3.29 3.86 -15.49
N GLU A 62 3.11 3.58 -16.79
CA GLU A 62 4.20 3.09 -17.65
C GLU A 62 5.39 4.05 -17.71
N HIS A 63 5.15 5.33 -17.44
CA HIS A 63 6.16 6.40 -17.48
C HIS A 63 6.51 6.92 -16.09
N ALA A 64 6.03 6.27 -15.02
CA ALA A 64 6.33 6.67 -13.66
C ALA A 64 7.81 6.40 -13.36
N HIS A 65 8.57 7.45 -13.06
CA HIS A 65 9.95 7.32 -12.63
C HIS A 65 10.01 6.86 -11.18
N ASN A 66 10.88 5.88 -10.90
CA ASN A 66 11.20 5.45 -9.55
C ASN A 66 12.70 5.64 -9.31
N GLU A 67 13.02 6.56 -8.40
CA GLU A 67 14.40 6.92 -8.03
C GLU A 67 15.22 5.72 -7.53
N TYR A 68 14.57 4.76 -6.88
CA TYR A 68 15.22 3.57 -6.33
C TYR A 68 15.16 2.36 -7.25
N HIS A 69 14.73 2.57 -8.50
CA HIS A 69 14.42 1.54 -9.49
C HIS A 69 13.28 0.60 -9.08
N ASP A 70 12.60 0.07 -10.10
CA ASP A 70 11.56 -0.93 -9.88
C ASP A 70 12.16 -2.32 -9.67
N PRO A 71 11.48 -3.19 -8.89
CA PRO A 71 11.95 -4.53 -8.66
C PRO A 71 11.88 -5.36 -9.95
N LEU A 72 12.91 -6.16 -10.18
CA LEU A 72 12.93 -7.14 -11.27
C LEU A 72 11.79 -8.17 -11.13
N ASN A 73 11.51 -8.60 -9.89
CA ASN A 73 10.44 -9.53 -9.57
C ASN A 73 9.49 -8.94 -8.51
N PRO A 74 8.41 -8.25 -8.94
CA PRO A 74 7.43 -7.64 -8.05
C PRO A 74 6.85 -8.59 -6.99
N GLY A 75 6.54 -9.84 -7.36
CA GLY A 75 5.95 -10.81 -6.44
C GLY A 75 6.95 -11.25 -5.36
N MET A 76 8.21 -11.45 -5.72
CA MET A 76 9.28 -11.76 -4.76
C MET A 76 9.55 -10.58 -3.84
N THR A 77 9.70 -9.36 -4.38
CA THR A 77 9.92 -8.15 -3.59
C THR A 77 8.76 -7.88 -2.65
N PHE A 78 7.50 -8.06 -3.10
CA PHE A 78 6.34 -7.95 -2.21
C PHE A 78 6.39 -8.97 -1.06
N LYS A 79 6.76 -10.22 -1.36
CA LYS A 79 6.94 -11.27 -0.34
C LYS A 79 8.05 -10.90 0.65
N GLU A 80 9.14 -10.31 0.18
CA GLU A 80 10.24 -9.82 1.01
C GLU A 80 9.77 -8.65 1.87
N MET A 81 9.06 -7.66 1.32
CA MET A 81 8.56 -6.51 2.10
C MET A 81 7.61 -6.90 3.25
N ARG A 82 6.96 -8.07 3.19
CA ARG A 82 5.94 -8.47 4.19
C ARG A 82 6.42 -8.39 5.63
N HIS A 83 7.63 -8.87 5.94
CA HIS A 83 8.10 -8.87 7.32
C HIS A 83 8.31 -7.44 7.87
N ILE A 84 8.69 -6.51 7.00
CA ILE A 84 8.88 -5.10 7.33
C ILE A 84 7.54 -4.40 7.48
N GLN A 85 6.60 -4.67 6.57
CA GLN A 85 5.24 -4.18 6.66
C GLN A 85 4.54 -4.69 7.93
N ASP A 86 4.74 -5.96 8.30
CA ASP A 86 4.23 -6.54 9.54
C ASP A 86 4.82 -5.84 10.78
N ALA A 87 6.12 -5.54 10.77
CA ALA A 87 6.76 -4.80 11.84
C ALA A 87 6.20 -3.37 11.96
N ALA A 88 6.00 -2.68 10.82
CA ALA A 88 5.40 -1.35 10.78
C ALA A 88 3.97 -1.35 11.34
N ILE A 89 3.12 -2.30 10.94
CA ILE A 89 1.76 -2.44 11.46
C ILE A 89 1.78 -2.70 12.97
N LYS A 90 2.62 -3.63 13.44
CA LYS A 90 2.76 -3.91 14.88
C LYS A 90 3.24 -2.68 15.66
N CYS A 91 4.11 -1.86 15.09
CA CYS A 91 4.54 -0.60 15.69
C CYS A 91 3.36 0.38 15.83
N MET A 92 2.55 0.57 14.78
CA MET A 92 1.34 1.39 14.85
C MET A 92 0.34 0.87 15.89
N LEU A 93 0.22 -0.46 16.01
CA LEU A 93 -0.65 -1.11 16.98
C LEU A 93 -0.17 -0.88 18.42
N ALA A 94 1.11 -1.17 18.70
CA ALA A 94 1.70 -1.00 20.03
C ALA A 94 1.71 0.46 20.50
N THR A 95 1.80 1.40 19.56
CA THR A 95 1.74 2.83 19.85
C THR A 95 0.30 3.37 19.91
N GLY A 96 -0.72 2.55 19.65
CA GLY A 96 -2.12 2.93 19.74
C GLY A 96 -2.64 3.83 18.61
N TYR A 97 -1.94 3.87 17.46
CA TYR A 97 -2.45 4.56 16.26
C TYR A 97 -3.48 3.73 15.49
N ILE A 98 -3.52 2.41 15.67
CA ILE A 98 -4.54 1.55 15.07
C ILE A 98 -5.25 0.71 16.13
N SER A 99 -6.53 0.37 15.87
CA SER A 99 -7.38 -0.37 16.81
C SER A 99 -6.96 -1.83 16.93
N GLN A 100 -6.72 -2.30 18.16
CA GLN A 100 -6.44 -3.71 18.45
C GLN A 100 -7.63 -4.62 18.17
N GLU A 101 -8.85 -4.15 18.44
CA GLU A 101 -10.08 -4.90 18.20
C GLU A 101 -10.24 -5.21 16.70
N ASN A 102 -10.15 -4.18 15.86
CA ASN A 102 -10.26 -4.34 14.41
C ASN A 102 -9.09 -5.15 13.83
N PHE A 103 -7.88 -4.97 14.39
CA PHE A 103 -6.71 -5.73 13.98
C PHE A 103 -6.89 -7.24 14.17
N ASN A 104 -7.48 -7.65 15.30
CA ASN A 104 -7.79 -9.06 15.56
C ASN A 104 -8.81 -9.62 14.56
N ASN A 105 -9.65 -8.77 13.97
CA ASN A 105 -10.63 -9.13 12.93
C ASN A 105 -10.05 -9.06 11.51
N GLY A 106 -8.75 -8.79 11.34
CA GLY A 106 -8.08 -8.74 10.04
C GLY A 106 -8.08 -7.37 9.37
N TYR A 107 -8.47 -6.31 10.09
CA TYR A 107 -8.58 -4.95 9.56
C TYR A 107 -7.63 -3.97 10.25
N VAL A 108 -7.19 -2.96 9.53
CA VAL A 108 -6.45 -1.82 10.07
C VAL A 108 -7.39 -0.62 10.03
N VAL A 109 -7.59 -0.02 11.20
CA VAL A 109 -8.48 1.14 11.40
C VAL A 109 -7.77 2.12 12.33
N ARG A 110 -7.73 3.39 11.97
CA ARG A 110 -7.16 4.46 12.82
C ARG A 110 -7.97 4.62 14.10
N THR A 111 -7.26 4.86 15.20
CA THR A 111 -7.85 5.38 16.43
C THR A 111 -7.96 6.90 16.35
N ASP A 112 -8.63 7.52 17.33
CA ASP A 112 -8.68 8.98 17.49
C ASP A 112 -7.34 9.60 17.94
N LYS A 113 -6.29 8.79 18.09
CA LYS A 113 -4.96 9.27 18.45
C LYS A 113 -4.43 10.20 17.36
N LYS A 114 -4.32 11.47 17.69
CA LYS A 114 -3.81 12.52 16.79
C LYS A 114 -2.33 12.33 16.49
N LEU A 115 -1.95 12.58 15.25
CA LEU A 115 -0.55 12.72 14.85
C LEU A 115 -0.03 14.12 15.23
N PRO A 116 1.28 14.25 15.52
CA PRO A 116 1.92 15.56 15.55
C PRO A 116 1.69 16.32 14.24
N GLU A 117 1.40 17.63 14.33
CA GLU A 117 1.01 18.45 13.17
C GLU A 117 2.07 18.41 12.06
N LYS A 118 3.36 18.57 12.42
CA LYS A 118 4.47 18.47 11.47
C LYS A 118 4.46 17.13 10.72
N LEU A 119 4.27 16.03 11.43
CA LEU A 119 4.25 14.70 10.81
C LEU A 119 3.05 14.55 9.86
N SER A 120 1.88 15.08 10.24
CA SER A 120 0.70 15.10 9.38
C SER A 120 0.92 15.92 8.09
N LEU A 121 1.65 17.03 8.19
CA LEU A 121 2.03 17.85 7.05
C LEU A 121 3.02 17.12 6.14
N ASP A 122 4.10 16.56 6.72
CA ASP A 122 5.11 15.80 5.96
C ASP A 122 4.47 14.63 5.19
N MET A 123 3.53 13.91 5.81
CA MET A 123 2.79 12.82 5.16
C MET A 123 1.91 13.30 4.01
N ARG A 124 1.30 14.49 4.15
CA ARG A 124 0.49 15.10 3.09
C ARG A 124 1.36 15.48 1.90
N GLU A 125 2.45 16.19 2.13
CA GLU A 125 3.39 16.60 1.09
C GLU A 125 3.98 15.37 0.36
N PHE A 126 4.32 14.32 1.11
CA PHE A 126 4.77 13.05 0.55
C PHE A 126 3.76 12.44 -0.44
N LEU A 127 2.47 12.44 -0.09
CA LEU A 127 1.42 11.91 -0.98
C LEU A 127 1.19 12.83 -2.18
N GLU A 128 1.24 14.15 -2.00
CA GLU A 128 1.09 15.15 -3.07
C GLU A 128 2.21 15.00 -4.12
N GLN A 129 3.45 14.78 -3.68
CA GLN A 129 4.58 14.50 -4.58
C GLN A 129 4.42 13.21 -5.40
N LYS A 130 3.50 12.32 -5.00
CA LYS A 130 3.22 11.04 -5.67
C LYS A 130 1.96 11.05 -6.52
N GLU A 131 1.35 12.21 -6.72
CA GLU A 131 0.24 12.35 -7.66
C GLU A 131 0.70 12.06 -9.11
N PRO A 132 -0.16 11.49 -9.97
CA PRO A 132 -1.58 11.16 -9.74
C PRO A 132 -1.82 9.79 -9.04
N PHE A 133 -0.75 9.06 -8.71
CA PHE A 133 -0.84 7.66 -8.30
C PHE A 133 -1.32 7.49 -6.86
N SER A 134 -0.84 8.35 -5.95
CA SER A 134 -1.27 8.36 -4.55
C SER A 134 -2.79 8.52 -4.41
N SER A 135 -3.40 9.53 -5.05
CA SER A 135 -4.86 9.68 -5.05
C SER A 135 -5.57 8.48 -5.65
N PHE A 136 -5.07 7.91 -6.76
CA PHE A 136 -5.69 6.71 -7.33
C PHE A 136 -5.63 5.52 -6.36
N ILE A 137 -4.49 5.28 -5.71
CA ILE A 137 -4.30 4.17 -4.77
C ILE A 137 -5.25 4.33 -3.57
N ILE A 138 -5.27 5.51 -2.96
CA ILE A 138 -6.05 5.80 -1.75
C ILE A 138 -7.55 5.86 -2.06
N GLN A 139 -7.96 6.55 -3.11
CA GLN A 139 -9.37 6.83 -3.36
C GLN A 139 -10.06 5.78 -4.22
N LYS A 140 -9.32 4.98 -5.01
CA LYS A 140 -9.90 3.98 -5.92
C LYS A 140 -9.43 2.58 -5.59
N LEU A 141 -8.11 2.33 -5.57
CA LEU A 141 -7.58 0.99 -5.38
C LEU A 141 -7.95 0.41 -4.00
N ALA A 142 -7.95 1.24 -2.94
CA ALA A 142 -8.36 0.84 -1.59
C ALA A 142 -9.81 0.34 -1.50
N HIS A 143 -10.67 0.75 -2.43
CA HIS A 143 -12.09 0.37 -2.46
C HIS A 143 -12.37 -0.85 -3.34
N PHE A 144 -11.35 -1.42 -4.00
CA PHE A 144 -11.54 -2.67 -4.72
C PHE A 144 -11.70 -3.80 -3.70
N HIS A 145 -12.56 -4.78 -4.01
CA HIS A 145 -12.62 -6.03 -3.26
C HIS A 145 -11.22 -6.65 -3.19
N LEU A 146 -10.82 -7.16 -2.02
CA LEU A 146 -9.52 -7.81 -1.88
C LEU A 146 -9.48 -9.15 -2.64
N THR A 147 -10.53 -9.95 -2.50
CA THR A 147 -10.68 -11.31 -3.05
C THR A 147 -11.70 -11.36 -4.19
N GLY A 148 -11.90 -12.56 -4.75
CA GLY A 148 -12.80 -12.80 -5.88
C GLY A 148 -12.12 -12.66 -7.25
N PRO A 149 -12.78 -13.09 -8.33
CA PRO A 149 -12.22 -13.11 -9.68
C PRO A 149 -11.72 -11.75 -10.15
N ASP A 150 -12.32 -10.68 -9.64
CA ASP A 150 -12.03 -9.28 -9.96
C ASP A 150 -11.49 -8.48 -8.76
N GLY A 151 -11.05 -9.16 -7.71
CA GLY A 151 -10.42 -8.55 -6.55
C GLY A 151 -8.94 -8.21 -6.77
N LEU A 152 -8.37 -7.44 -5.84
CA LEU A 152 -6.97 -7.01 -5.90
C LEU A 152 -5.99 -8.18 -6.00
N LYS A 153 -6.17 -9.27 -5.25
CA LYS A 153 -5.29 -10.45 -5.34
C LYS A 153 -5.24 -11.01 -6.78
N SER A 154 -6.39 -11.13 -7.44
CA SER A 154 -6.47 -11.56 -8.85
C SER A 154 -5.92 -10.51 -9.83
N ARG A 155 -6.21 -9.23 -9.61
CA ARG A 155 -5.79 -8.15 -10.53
C ARG A 155 -4.29 -7.90 -10.53
N THR A 156 -3.62 -8.15 -9.41
CA THR A 156 -2.22 -7.78 -9.17
C THR A 156 -1.27 -8.96 -9.23
N GLN A 157 -1.76 -10.17 -8.91
CA GLN A 157 -0.95 -11.39 -8.81
C GLN A 157 0.21 -11.28 -7.78
N LEU A 158 0.13 -10.35 -6.83
CA LEU A 158 1.11 -10.20 -5.74
C LEU A 158 0.94 -11.23 -4.62
N MET A 159 -0.24 -11.86 -4.55
CA MET A 159 -0.59 -12.86 -3.55
C MET A 159 -1.33 -14.02 -4.22
N GLU A 160 -1.29 -15.20 -3.60
CA GLU A 160 -2.09 -16.34 -4.04
C GLU A 160 -3.57 -15.92 -4.15
N HIS A 161 -4.13 -16.18 -5.32
CA HIS A 161 -5.57 -16.16 -5.55
C HIS A 161 -6.04 -17.60 -5.43
N ARG A 162 -6.45 -18.01 -4.23
CA ARG A 162 -7.18 -19.28 -4.08
C ARG A 162 -8.60 -19.00 -4.55
N TYR A 163 -8.99 -19.65 -5.64
CA TYR A 163 -10.41 -19.77 -5.95
C TYR A 163 -11.05 -20.52 -4.79
N ASP A 164 -12.14 -19.97 -4.25
CA ASP A 164 -13.12 -20.79 -3.58
C ASP A 164 -13.61 -21.78 -4.65
N ILE A 165 -13.11 -23.01 -4.54
CA ILE A 165 -13.65 -24.15 -5.28
C ILE A 165 -15.09 -24.22 -4.83
N THR A 166 -16.01 -23.86 -5.72
CA THR A 166 -17.44 -23.98 -5.52
C THR A 166 -17.84 -25.44 -5.61
#